data_AF-A0A3D0U6E9-F1
#
_entry.id   AF-A0A3D0U6E9-F1
#
_cell.length_a   1.000
_cell.length_b   1.000
_cell.length_c   1.000
_cell.angle_alpha   90.00
_cell.angle_beta   90.00
_cell.angle_gamma   90.00
#
_symmetry.space_group_name_H-M   'P 1'
#
loop_
_entity.id
_entity.type
_entity.pdbx_description
1 polymer ?
#
loop_
_entity_poly.entity_id
_entity_poly.type
_entity_poly.pdbx_seq_one_letter_code
_entity_poly.pdbx_strand_id
1 'polypeptide(L)'
;MSQAAAISNLIEQAQHASSPQSEQLLIKAANLLLEQDKPADAQRLLDTVNPTSLDSDTLAALVLTLSNVNLALDKPQQAEELLTTDRMGLLTASNQLSADRLNEISLQRARIWELNNNYLAAARERIFVAPMLESESADSNQQMIWNDLIAIPNDTLEQLSNTIAVPEIQGWLELAWIYKGYQDNLDQQLKQLDQWQTRYPGHPAALKLPEALRLVRELSTNQPQQIALLLPTQGKYRPAAQAILNGFMGAYYAANGNQDQSGTSIRVYDTSDVTRFQTTYDLAVAEGAEVIIGPLQKENLRK
;
A
#
# COMPACT_ATOMS: atom_id res chain seq x y z
N MET A 1 22.76 -19.66 -26.75
CA MET A 1 23.88 -19.86 -25.81
C MET A 1 23.29 -20.04 -24.41
N SER A 2 23.82 -20.94 -23.57
CA SER A 2 23.36 -21.03 -22.18
C SER A 2 23.79 -19.78 -21.39
N GLN A 3 23.04 -19.39 -20.36
CA GLN A 3 23.43 -18.23 -19.52
C GLN A 3 24.80 -18.44 -18.85
N ALA A 4 25.18 -19.69 -18.51
CA ALA A 4 26.51 -20.00 -17.99
C ALA A 4 27.62 -19.66 -19.01
N ALA A 5 27.42 -19.98 -20.30
CA ALA A 5 28.37 -19.62 -21.34
C ALA A 5 28.45 -18.09 -21.55
N ALA A 6 27.36 -17.37 -21.34
CA ALA A 6 27.35 -15.90 -21.39
C ALA A 6 28.16 -15.28 -20.24
N ILE A 7 28.01 -15.79 -19.00
CA ILE A 7 28.80 -15.33 -17.84
C ILE A 7 30.29 -15.58 -18.07
N SER A 8 30.68 -16.80 -18.47
CA SER A 8 32.09 -17.12 -18.74
C SER A 8 32.69 -16.23 -19.84
N ASN A 9 31.93 -15.98 -20.91
CA ASN A 9 32.36 -15.09 -21.99
C ASN A 9 32.56 -13.63 -21.52
N LEU A 10 31.67 -13.12 -20.66
CA LEU A 10 31.84 -11.78 -20.07
C LEU A 10 33.10 -11.69 -19.20
N ILE A 11 33.36 -12.70 -18.38
CA ILE A 11 34.55 -12.76 -17.53
C ILE A 11 35.83 -12.85 -18.37
N GLU A 12 35.83 -13.67 -19.43
CA GLU A 12 36.96 -13.77 -20.37
C GLU A 12 37.22 -12.45 -21.08
N GLN A 13 36.18 -11.77 -21.57
CA GLN A 13 36.32 -10.43 -22.17
C GLN A 13 36.87 -9.41 -21.18
N ALA A 14 36.44 -9.46 -19.91
CA ALA A 14 36.91 -8.55 -18.87
C ALA A 14 38.44 -8.66 -18.66
N GLN A 15 38.99 -9.88 -18.70
CA GLN A 15 40.44 -10.11 -18.54
C GLN A 15 41.29 -9.44 -19.63
N HIS A 16 40.71 -9.17 -20.79
CA HIS A 16 41.39 -8.54 -21.92
C HIS A 16 41.01 -7.06 -22.11
N ALA A 17 40.06 -6.55 -21.33
CA ALA A 17 39.61 -5.16 -21.40
C ALA A 17 40.43 -4.26 -20.46
N SER A 18 40.56 -2.99 -20.83
CA SER A 18 41.11 -1.96 -19.94
C SER A 18 40.03 -1.40 -19.01
N SER A 19 40.40 -0.88 -17.84
CA SER A 19 39.50 -0.12 -16.97
C SER A 19 38.95 1.12 -17.71
N PRO A 20 37.66 1.48 -17.57
CA PRO A 20 36.63 0.85 -16.72
C PRO A 20 35.84 -0.28 -17.41
N GLN A 21 36.15 -0.61 -18.67
CA GLN A 21 35.38 -1.59 -19.45
C GLN A 21 35.47 -3.00 -18.84
N SER A 22 36.62 -3.36 -18.27
CA SER A 22 36.78 -4.63 -17.54
C SER A 22 35.76 -4.73 -16.40
N GLU A 23 35.68 -3.70 -15.56
CA GLU A 23 34.80 -3.66 -14.39
C GLU A 23 33.32 -3.63 -14.79
N GLN A 24 32.97 -2.92 -15.85
CA GLN A 24 31.61 -2.94 -16.42
C GLN A 24 31.20 -4.35 -16.86
N LEU A 25 32.10 -5.12 -17.48
CA LEU A 25 31.85 -6.51 -17.87
C LEU A 25 31.70 -7.43 -16.65
N LEU A 26 32.50 -7.22 -15.60
CA LEU A 26 32.40 -7.97 -14.34
C LEU A 26 31.08 -7.68 -13.60
N ILE A 27 30.66 -6.41 -13.53
CA ILE A 27 29.36 -6.01 -12.98
C ILE A 27 28.21 -6.67 -13.75
N LYS A 28 28.29 -6.68 -15.09
CA LYS A 28 27.29 -7.35 -15.93
C LYS A 28 27.24 -8.85 -15.67
N ALA A 29 28.40 -9.51 -15.54
CA ALA A 29 28.46 -10.93 -15.19
C ALA A 29 27.90 -11.20 -13.78
N ALA A 30 28.15 -10.32 -12.81
CA ALA A 30 27.59 -10.42 -11.47
C ALA A 30 26.06 -10.29 -11.45
N ASN A 31 25.48 -9.40 -12.27
CA ASN A 31 24.03 -9.30 -12.42
C ASN A 31 23.42 -10.59 -12.99
N LEU A 32 24.05 -11.22 -13.97
CA LEU A 32 23.60 -12.53 -14.49
C LEU A 32 23.73 -13.66 -13.44
N LEU A 33 24.69 -13.57 -12.52
CA LEU A 33 24.80 -14.49 -11.39
C LEU A 33 23.67 -14.28 -10.37
N LEU A 34 23.27 -13.04 -10.11
CA LEU A 34 22.10 -12.73 -9.28
C LEU A 34 20.80 -13.26 -9.89
N GLU A 35 20.61 -13.12 -11.19
CA GLU A 35 19.46 -13.71 -11.91
C GLU A 35 19.39 -15.24 -11.80
N GLN A 36 20.53 -15.91 -11.54
CA GLN A 36 20.62 -17.36 -11.32
C GLN A 36 20.55 -17.77 -9.85
N ASP A 37 20.19 -16.86 -8.93
CA ASP A 37 20.18 -17.10 -7.49
C ASP A 37 21.56 -17.55 -6.94
N LYS A 38 22.64 -16.96 -7.49
CA LYS A 38 24.02 -17.22 -7.06
C LYS A 38 24.70 -15.96 -6.49
N PRO A 39 24.16 -15.37 -5.42
CA PRO A 39 24.68 -14.12 -4.88
C PRO A 39 26.09 -14.25 -4.28
N ALA A 40 26.47 -15.42 -3.75
CA ALA A 40 27.82 -15.66 -3.25
C ALA A 40 28.88 -15.68 -4.37
N ASP A 41 28.51 -16.15 -5.57
CA ASP A 41 29.39 -16.11 -6.75
C ASP A 41 29.52 -14.68 -7.27
N ALA A 42 28.41 -13.94 -7.30
CA ALA A 42 28.40 -12.53 -7.66
C ALA A 42 29.27 -11.70 -6.71
N GLN A 43 29.19 -11.93 -5.39
CA GLN A 43 30.05 -11.25 -4.40
C GLN A 43 31.53 -11.51 -4.69
N ARG A 44 31.92 -12.78 -4.84
CA ARG A 44 33.32 -13.15 -5.09
C ARG A 44 33.86 -12.53 -6.37
N LEU A 45 33.02 -12.39 -7.39
CA LEU A 45 33.39 -11.72 -8.63
C LEU A 45 33.64 -10.23 -8.40
N LEU A 46 32.75 -9.55 -7.68
CA LEU A 46 32.83 -8.10 -7.43
C LEU A 46 33.91 -7.73 -6.41
N ASP A 47 34.33 -8.64 -5.52
CA ASP A 47 35.47 -8.43 -4.62
C ASP A 47 36.80 -8.20 -5.36
N THR A 48 36.86 -8.55 -6.66
CA THR A 48 38.03 -8.30 -7.51
C THR A 48 38.06 -6.89 -8.11
N VAL A 49 36.95 -6.14 -8.03
CA VAL A 49 36.81 -4.80 -8.59
C VAL A 49 37.35 -3.75 -7.61
N ASN A 50 38.28 -2.91 -8.06
CA ASN A 50 38.78 -1.80 -7.25
C ASN A 50 37.90 -0.55 -7.44
N PRO A 51 37.16 -0.09 -6.41
CA PRO A 51 36.24 1.04 -6.54
C PRO A 51 36.96 2.40 -6.72
N THR A 52 38.24 2.51 -6.32
CA THR A 52 38.94 3.81 -6.27
C THR A 52 39.32 4.39 -7.64
N SER A 53 39.31 3.58 -8.70
CA SER A 53 39.69 3.98 -10.06
C SER A 53 38.51 4.07 -11.03
N LEU A 54 37.28 3.90 -10.54
CA LEU A 54 36.08 3.89 -11.36
C LEU A 54 35.60 5.30 -11.67
N ASP A 55 35.06 5.48 -12.88
CA ASP A 55 34.20 6.63 -13.16
C ASP A 55 32.89 6.55 -12.37
N SER A 56 32.21 7.69 -12.23
CA SER A 56 31.02 7.82 -11.40
C SER A 56 29.89 6.86 -11.78
N ASP A 57 29.65 6.60 -13.08
CA ASP A 57 28.55 5.71 -13.48
C ASP A 57 28.90 4.24 -13.22
N THR A 58 30.13 3.82 -13.51
CA THR A 58 30.60 2.46 -13.18
C THR A 58 30.62 2.23 -11.67
N LEU A 59 31.00 3.23 -10.88
CA LEU A 59 30.94 3.17 -9.41
C LEU A 59 29.49 3.00 -8.92
N ALA A 60 28.55 3.81 -9.43
CA ALA A 60 27.15 3.70 -9.08
C ALA A 60 26.58 2.31 -9.42
N ALA A 61 26.90 1.78 -10.61
CA ALA A 61 26.52 0.43 -11.03
C ALA A 61 27.09 -0.66 -10.11
N LEU A 62 28.36 -0.52 -9.70
CA LEU A 62 28.98 -1.42 -8.73
C LEU A 62 28.24 -1.39 -7.39
N VAL A 63 27.97 -0.20 -6.85
CA VAL A 63 27.30 -0.05 -5.54
C VAL A 63 25.89 -0.61 -5.57
N LEU A 64 25.11 -0.32 -6.63
CA LEU A 64 23.76 -0.87 -6.82
C LEU A 64 23.80 -2.41 -6.88
N THR A 65 24.75 -2.97 -7.63
CA THR A 65 24.90 -4.42 -7.76
C THR A 65 25.30 -5.07 -6.43
N LEU A 66 26.29 -4.51 -5.71
CA LEU A 66 26.69 -4.99 -4.38
C LEU A 66 25.54 -4.87 -3.36
N SER A 67 24.70 -3.84 -3.47
CA SER A 67 23.51 -3.71 -2.62
C SER A 67 22.53 -4.85 -2.88
N ASN A 68 22.27 -5.19 -4.15
CA ASN A 68 21.43 -6.34 -4.52
C ASN A 68 22.04 -7.68 -4.05
N VAL A 69 23.37 -7.84 -4.16
CA VAL A 69 24.07 -9.01 -3.62
C VAL A 69 23.85 -9.14 -2.12
N ASN A 70 24.00 -8.06 -1.36
CA ASN A 70 23.78 -8.07 0.08
C ASN A 70 22.33 -8.38 0.45
N LEU A 71 21.36 -7.85 -0.28
CA LEU A 71 19.94 -8.20 -0.09
C LEU A 71 19.68 -9.68 -0.34
N ALA A 72 20.23 -10.25 -1.42
CA ALA A 72 20.08 -11.68 -1.74
C ALA A 72 20.81 -12.61 -0.74
N LEU A 73 21.80 -12.09 -0.02
CA LEU A 73 22.50 -12.79 1.07
C LEU A 73 21.87 -12.56 2.45
N ASP A 74 20.68 -11.94 2.52
CA ASP A 74 19.99 -11.60 3.77
C ASP A 74 20.82 -10.68 4.70
N LYS A 75 21.49 -9.69 4.09
CA LYS A 75 22.32 -8.67 4.78
C LYS A 75 21.84 -7.25 4.49
N PRO A 76 20.60 -6.89 4.81
CA PRO A 76 20.03 -5.60 4.43
C PRO A 76 20.70 -4.40 5.13
N GLN A 77 21.34 -4.58 6.29
CA GLN A 77 22.12 -3.50 6.91
C GLN A 77 23.39 -3.17 6.11
N GLN A 78 24.05 -4.18 5.53
CA GLN A 78 25.22 -3.96 4.68
C GLN A 78 24.82 -3.28 3.36
N ALA A 79 23.66 -3.66 2.81
CA ALA A 79 23.09 -2.97 1.64
C ALA A 79 22.78 -1.49 1.96
N GLU A 80 22.27 -1.19 3.16
CA GLU A 80 21.99 0.18 3.58
C GLU A 80 23.26 1.01 3.68
N GLU A 81 24.30 0.49 4.35
CA GLU A 81 25.58 1.18 4.49
C GLU A 81 26.18 1.58 3.13
N LEU A 82 26.05 0.73 2.11
CA LEU A 82 26.57 0.96 0.77
C LEU A 82 25.95 2.17 0.07
N LEU A 83 24.64 2.40 0.25
CA LEU A 83 23.91 3.45 -0.47
C LEU A 83 23.70 4.73 0.34
N THR A 84 23.77 4.65 1.67
CA THR A 84 23.47 5.77 2.58
C THR A 84 24.71 6.44 3.15
N THR A 85 25.90 5.83 2.99
CA THR A 85 27.18 6.39 3.42
C THR A 85 28.11 6.63 2.24
N ASP A 86 29.10 7.50 2.41
CA ASP A 86 30.10 7.75 1.35
C ASP A 86 31.28 6.77 1.40
N ARG A 87 31.11 5.59 2.01
CA ARG A 87 32.19 4.60 2.20
C ARG A 87 32.84 4.15 0.89
N MET A 88 32.04 4.06 -0.19
CA MET A 88 32.53 3.74 -1.53
C MET A 88 32.63 4.97 -2.45
N GLY A 89 32.40 6.19 -1.95
CA GLY A 89 32.44 7.41 -2.76
C GLY A 89 31.16 7.71 -3.56
N LEU A 90 30.06 6.99 -3.31
CA LEU A 90 28.80 7.16 -4.05
C LEU A 90 28.19 8.55 -3.87
N LEU A 91 28.20 9.10 -2.65
CA LEU A 91 27.63 10.42 -2.36
C LEU A 91 28.49 11.51 -2.98
N THR A 92 29.80 11.32 -3.07
CA THR A 92 30.69 12.21 -3.80
C THR A 92 30.43 12.14 -5.32
N ALA A 93 30.26 10.93 -5.85
CA ALA A 93 30.01 10.68 -7.27
C ALA A 93 28.63 11.17 -7.75
N SER A 94 27.65 11.28 -6.86
CA SER A 94 26.25 11.63 -7.20
C SER A 94 26.12 12.94 -7.97
N ASN A 95 27.04 13.89 -7.77
CA ASN A 95 27.04 15.18 -8.48
C ASN A 95 27.31 15.07 -10.00
N GLN A 96 27.81 13.91 -10.46
CA GLN A 96 28.15 13.67 -11.86
C GLN A 96 27.20 12.66 -12.53
N LEU A 97 26.27 12.09 -11.78
CA LEU A 97 25.34 11.08 -12.28
C LEU A 97 24.18 11.71 -13.04
N SER A 98 23.62 10.96 -13.98
CA SER A 98 22.38 11.33 -14.64
C SER A 98 21.20 11.32 -13.66
N ALA A 99 20.14 12.06 -13.99
CA ALA A 99 18.90 12.05 -13.21
C ALA A 99 18.33 10.63 -13.06
N ASP A 100 18.32 9.85 -14.14
CA ASP A 100 17.84 8.46 -14.13
C ASP A 100 18.61 7.58 -13.14
N ARG A 101 19.94 7.73 -13.10
CA ARG A 101 20.79 6.98 -12.16
C ARG A 101 20.53 7.40 -10.71
N LEU A 102 20.33 8.70 -10.47
CA LEU A 102 19.99 9.20 -9.14
C LEU A 102 18.62 8.66 -8.69
N ASN A 103 17.65 8.62 -9.59
CA ASN A 103 16.32 8.05 -9.31
C ASN A 103 16.40 6.55 -8.97
N GLU A 104 17.20 5.79 -9.72
CA GLU A 104 17.46 4.38 -9.45
C GLU A 104 18.06 4.18 -8.05
N ILE A 105 19.07 4.98 -7.68
CA ILE A 105 19.68 4.95 -6.35
C ILE A 105 18.66 5.28 -5.27
N SER A 106 17.85 6.33 -5.45
CA SER A 106 16.81 6.73 -4.49
C SER A 106 15.77 5.63 -4.28
N LEU A 107 15.27 5.02 -5.35
CA LEU A 107 14.31 3.92 -5.26
C LEU A 107 14.92 2.68 -4.57
N GLN A 108 16.19 2.38 -4.84
CA GLN A 108 16.90 1.28 -4.19
C GLN A 108 17.12 1.55 -2.68
N ARG A 109 17.49 2.79 -2.30
CA ARG A 109 17.58 3.19 -0.89
C ARG A 109 16.27 3.01 -0.17
N ALA A 110 15.17 3.48 -0.77
CA ALA A 110 13.85 3.35 -0.18
C ALA A 110 13.48 1.89 0.08
N ARG A 111 13.72 1.01 -0.91
CA ARG A 111 13.50 -0.43 -0.76
C ARG A 111 14.32 -1.03 0.38
N ILE A 112 15.59 -0.64 0.52
CA ILE A 112 16.44 -1.16 1.59
C ILE A 112 15.98 -0.66 2.97
N TRP A 113 15.59 0.61 3.08
CA TRP A 113 15.00 1.13 4.32
C TRP A 113 13.70 0.43 4.69
N GLU A 114 12.83 0.15 3.72
CA GLU A 114 11.62 -0.65 3.93
C GLU A 114 11.96 -2.04 4.48
N LEU A 115 12.92 -2.75 3.88
CA LEU A 115 13.37 -4.07 4.34
C LEU A 115 14.00 -4.03 5.74
N ASN A 116 14.62 -2.90 6.12
CA ASN A 116 15.13 -2.65 7.47
C ASN A 116 14.07 -2.11 8.44
N ASN A 117 12.78 -2.11 8.07
CA ASN A 117 11.65 -1.57 8.84
C ASN A 117 11.75 -0.06 9.13
N ASN A 118 12.58 0.68 8.40
CA ASN A 118 12.67 2.13 8.48
C ASN A 118 11.70 2.78 7.49
N TYR A 119 10.41 2.55 7.71
CA TYR A 119 9.33 2.94 6.81
C TYR A 119 9.26 4.45 6.58
N LEU A 120 9.56 5.28 7.60
CA LEU A 120 9.56 6.74 7.44
C LEU A 120 10.65 7.21 6.48
N ALA A 121 11.86 6.63 6.55
CA ALA A 121 12.93 6.97 5.63
C ALA A 121 12.60 6.51 4.19
N ALA A 122 12.06 5.29 4.06
CA ALA A 122 11.59 4.75 2.78
C ALA A 122 10.54 5.66 2.12
N ALA A 123 9.49 6.03 2.86
CA ALA A 123 8.43 6.91 2.36
C ALA A 123 8.97 8.28 1.95
N ARG A 124 9.87 8.89 2.75
CA ARG A 124 10.46 10.20 2.45
C ARG A 124 11.27 10.18 1.16
N GLU A 125 12.07 9.15 0.95
CA GLU A 125 12.88 9.01 -0.27
C GLU A 125 11.98 8.80 -1.49
N ARG A 126 10.93 8.00 -1.36
CA ARG A 126 9.93 7.77 -2.43
C ARG A 126 9.15 9.04 -2.76
N ILE A 127 8.78 9.83 -1.76
CA ILE A 127 8.15 11.15 -1.95
C ILE A 127 9.10 12.10 -2.66
N PHE A 128 10.39 12.09 -2.29
CA PHE A 128 11.40 12.95 -2.91
C PHE A 128 11.61 12.63 -4.41
N VAL A 129 11.69 11.35 -4.77
CA VAL A 129 11.90 10.93 -6.17
C VAL A 129 10.62 10.98 -7.02
N ALA A 130 9.43 11.00 -6.39
CA ALA A 130 8.14 10.93 -7.09
C ALA A 130 7.97 11.92 -8.26
N PRO A 131 8.36 13.21 -8.17
CA PRO A 131 8.19 14.15 -9.28
C PRO A 131 9.03 13.83 -10.52
N MET A 132 10.00 12.93 -10.40
CA MET A 132 10.91 12.52 -11.48
C MET A 132 10.47 11.19 -12.14
N LEU A 133 9.40 10.56 -11.64
CA LEU A 133 8.87 9.31 -12.17
C LEU A 133 7.66 9.56 -13.06
N GLU A 134 7.50 8.72 -14.08
CA GLU A 134 6.40 8.82 -15.03
C GLU A 134 5.66 7.48 -15.17
N SER A 135 4.42 7.55 -15.64
CA SER A 135 3.60 6.39 -16.02
C SER A 135 3.52 5.31 -14.92
N GLU A 136 3.83 4.05 -15.25
CA GLU A 136 3.75 2.91 -14.34
C GLU A 136 4.67 3.03 -13.12
N SER A 137 5.86 3.60 -13.29
CA SER A 137 6.81 3.81 -12.18
C SER A 137 6.28 4.81 -11.16
N ALA A 138 5.60 5.87 -11.61
CA ALA A 138 4.97 6.84 -10.72
C ALA A 138 3.83 6.19 -9.91
N ASP A 139 2.99 5.38 -10.59
CA ASP A 139 1.89 4.65 -9.96
C ASP A 139 2.37 3.64 -8.92
N SER A 140 3.39 2.84 -9.26
CA SER A 140 3.99 1.88 -8.35
C SER A 140 4.63 2.60 -7.16
N ASN A 141 5.35 3.69 -7.38
CA ASN A 141 6.00 4.45 -6.31
C ASN A 141 4.97 5.05 -5.35
N GLN A 142 3.85 5.57 -5.86
CA GLN A 142 2.77 6.09 -5.03
C GLN A 142 2.14 5.02 -4.13
N GLN A 143 1.96 3.81 -4.65
CA GLN A 143 1.49 2.67 -3.85
C GLN A 143 2.51 2.28 -2.77
N MET A 144 3.81 2.33 -3.08
CA MET A 144 4.87 2.03 -2.12
C MET A 144 4.97 3.09 -1.02
N ILE A 145 4.85 4.37 -1.35
CA ILE A 145 4.73 5.46 -0.34
C ILE A 145 3.59 5.15 0.63
N TRP A 146 2.43 4.77 0.09
CA TRP A 146 1.28 4.43 0.92
C TRP A 146 1.57 3.24 1.83
N ASN A 147 2.13 2.17 1.30
CA ASN A 147 2.46 0.95 2.05
C ASN A 147 3.45 1.21 3.20
N ASP A 148 4.49 2.01 2.95
CA ASP A 148 5.43 2.41 4.00
C ASP A 148 4.72 3.16 5.12
N LEU A 149 3.91 4.16 4.77
CA LEU A 149 3.27 5.02 5.76
C LEU A 149 2.26 4.27 6.62
N ILE A 150 1.46 3.37 6.03
CA ILE A 150 0.51 2.57 6.80
C ILE A 150 1.19 1.49 7.67
N ALA A 151 2.47 1.18 7.44
CA ALA A 151 3.26 0.33 8.33
C ALA A 151 3.67 1.06 9.62
N ILE A 152 3.67 2.39 9.63
CA ILE A 152 3.99 3.21 10.81
C ILE A 152 2.83 3.14 11.84
N PRO A 153 3.10 3.02 13.16
CA PRO A 153 2.06 3.09 14.19
C PRO A 153 1.24 4.39 14.15
N ASN A 154 -0.06 4.32 14.44
CA ASN A 154 -0.97 5.47 14.31
C ASN A 154 -0.56 6.66 15.18
N ASP A 155 -0.19 6.42 16.45
CA ASP A 155 0.25 7.48 17.38
C ASP A 155 1.52 8.18 16.87
N THR A 156 2.40 7.42 16.21
CA THR A 156 3.61 7.98 15.57
C THR A 156 3.23 8.82 14.34
N LEU A 157 2.27 8.36 13.52
CA LEU A 157 1.78 9.15 12.38
C LEU A 157 1.16 10.47 12.83
N GLU A 158 0.36 10.47 13.91
CA GLU A 158 -0.22 11.68 14.49
C GLU A 158 0.86 12.67 14.95
N GLN A 159 1.89 12.18 15.65
CA GLN A 159 3.00 13.03 16.05
C GLN A 159 3.75 13.60 14.83
N LEU A 160 4.05 12.75 13.84
CA LEU A 160 4.80 13.13 12.65
C LEU A 160 4.03 14.13 11.78
N SER A 161 2.72 13.95 11.60
CA SER A 161 1.87 14.87 10.83
C SER A 161 1.77 16.26 11.47
N ASN A 162 1.92 16.36 12.78
CA ASN A 162 1.90 17.63 13.51
C ASN A 162 3.28 18.32 13.60
N THR A 163 4.37 17.57 13.39
CA THR A 163 5.76 18.06 13.58
C THR A 163 6.51 18.32 12.28
N ILE A 164 6.23 17.56 11.23
CA ILE A 164 6.85 17.73 9.92
C ILE A 164 6.08 18.77 9.12
N ALA A 165 6.74 19.90 8.85
CA ALA A 165 6.13 21.05 8.17
C ALA A 165 6.36 21.10 6.65
N VAL A 166 6.94 20.06 6.04
CA VAL A 166 7.09 19.97 4.57
C VAL A 166 5.73 19.56 4.00
N PRO A 167 5.03 20.42 3.23
CA PRO A 167 3.61 20.21 2.92
C PRO A 167 3.29 18.88 2.22
N GLU A 168 4.16 18.46 1.29
CA GLU A 168 4.00 17.18 0.59
C GLU A 168 4.12 15.98 1.54
N ILE A 169 5.14 15.97 2.40
CA ILE A 169 5.33 14.88 3.38
C ILE A 169 4.23 14.91 4.43
N GLN A 170 3.84 16.11 4.87
CA GLN A 170 2.76 16.30 5.84
C GLN A 170 1.43 15.79 5.30
N GLY A 171 1.09 16.09 4.04
CA GLY A 171 -0.12 15.61 3.39
C GLY A 171 -0.21 14.08 3.40
N TRP A 172 0.87 13.40 3.01
CA TRP A 172 0.98 11.94 3.09
C TRP A 172 0.84 11.37 4.50
N LEU A 173 1.49 11.98 5.50
CA LEU A 173 1.41 11.56 6.90
C LEU A 173 0.01 11.74 7.48
N GLU A 174 -0.61 12.91 7.24
CA GLU A 174 -2.00 13.18 7.65
C GLU A 174 -2.96 12.18 7.02
N LEU A 175 -2.78 11.85 5.74
CA LEU A 175 -3.64 10.89 5.05
C LEU A 175 -3.54 9.48 5.66
N ALA A 176 -2.32 9.02 5.95
CA ALA A 176 -2.10 7.72 6.59
C ALA A 176 -2.65 7.69 8.02
N TRP A 177 -2.50 8.80 8.77
CA TRP A 177 -3.11 8.95 10.10
C TRP A 177 -4.64 8.92 10.03
N ILE A 178 -5.28 9.62 9.08
CA ILE A 178 -6.73 9.57 8.87
C ILE A 178 -7.18 8.13 8.56
N TYR A 179 -6.43 7.43 7.71
CA TYR A 179 -6.75 6.06 7.36
C TYR A 179 -6.65 5.10 8.54
N LYS A 180 -5.68 5.27 9.45
CA LYS A 180 -5.49 4.36 10.59
C LYS A 180 -6.29 4.76 11.83
N GLY A 181 -6.43 6.06 12.09
CA GLY A 181 -7.08 6.60 13.29
C GLY A 181 -8.60 6.49 13.29
N TYR A 182 -9.23 6.41 12.12
CA TYR A 182 -10.70 6.38 11.98
C TYR A 182 -11.24 5.06 11.40
N GLN A 183 -10.47 3.96 11.44
CA GLN A 183 -10.89 2.66 10.87
C GLN A 183 -12.19 2.12 11.47
N ASP A 184 -12.48 2.47 12.73
CA ASP A 184 -13.68 2.03 13.44
C ASP A 184 -14.93 2.89 13.15
N ASN A 185 -14.78 4.02 12.44
CA ASN A 185 -15.89 4.91 12.13
C ASN A 185 -15.76 5.46 10.70
N LEU A 186 -16.42 4.78 9.76
CA LEU A 186 -16.39 5.07 8.33
C LEU A 186 -16.80 6.50 7.99
N ASP A 187 -17.89 7.00 8.60
CA ASP A 187 -18.41 8.34 8.33
C ASP A 187 -17.44 9.43 8.78
N GLN A 188 -16.83 9.26 9.97
CA GLN A 188 -15.78 10.17 10.43
C GLN A 188 -14.54 10.08 9.53
N GLN A 189 -14.12 8.88 9.14
CA GLN A 189 -12.98 8.68 8.25
C GLN A 189 -13.17 9.43 6.92
N LEU A 190 -14.36 9.35 6.33
CA LEU A 190 -14.67 10.04 5.08
C LEU A 190 -14.76 11.55 5.24
N LYS A 191 -15.39 12.02 6.31
CA LYS A 191 -15.41 13.45 6.62
C LYS A 191 -14.00 14.01 6.75
N GLN A 192 -13.09 13.30 7.41
CA GLN A 192 -11.69 13.71 7.53
C GLN A 192 -10.96 13.62 6.19
N LEU A 193 -11.21 12.58 5.38
CA LEU A 193 -10.66 12.44 4.04
C LEU A 193 -11.06 13.60 3.13
N ASP A 194 -12.33 14.01 3.14
CA ASP A 194 -12.83 15.11 2.32
C ASP A 194 -12.25 16.47 2.76
N GLN A 195 -12.11 16.67 4.07
CA GLN A 195 -11.41 17.85 4.62
C GLN A 195 -9.94 17.87 4.21
N TRP A 196 -9.27 16.72 4.25
CA TRP A 196 -7.88 16.57 3.82
C TRP A 196 -7.73 16.86 2.32
N GLN A 197 -8.58 16.32 1.44
CA GLN A 197 -8.54 16.62 0.00
C GLN A 197 -8.80 18.10 -0.29
N THR A 198 -9.67 18.75 0.50
CA THR A 198 -9.90 20.21 0.39
C THR A 198 -8.67 21.03 0.80
N ARG A 199 -7.90 20.55 1.79
CA ARG A 199 -6.66 21.18 2.26
C ARG A 199 -5.49 20.97 1.29
N TYR A 200 -5.43 19.80 0.65
CA TYR A 200 -4.34 19.37 -0.23
C TYR A 200 -4.82 19.08 -1.67
N PRO A 201 -5.46 20.02 -2.38
CA PRO A 201 -6.10 19.74 -3.67
C PRO A 201 -5.11 19.36 -4.79
N GLY A 202 -3.85 19.81 -4.69
CA GLY A 202 -2.79 19.50 -5.66
C GLY A 202 -1.90 18.31 -5.29
N HIS A 203 -2.16 17.65 -4.17
CA HIS A 203 -1.32 16.54 -3.70
C HIS A 203 -1.53 15.28 -4.54
N PRO A 204 -0.48 14.49 -4.87
CA PRO A 204 -0.60 13.29 -5.72
C PRO A 204 -1.64 12.29 -5.19
N ALA A 205 -1.68 12.09 -3.87
CA ALA A 205 -2.67 11.24 -3.22
C ALA A 205 -4.11 11.81 -3.25
N ALA A 206 -4.28 13.12 -3.44
CA ALA A 206 -5.61 13.73 -3.60
C ALA A 206 -6.13 13.54 -5.03
N LEU A 207 -5.23 13.62 -6.03
CA LEU A 207 -5.54 13.37 -7.43
C LEU A 207 -5.83 11.88 -7.68
N LYS A 208 -5.05 11.00 -7.07
CA LYS A 208 -5.21 9.55 -7.15
C LYS A 208 -5.17 8.95 -5.74
N LEU A 209 -6.35 8.71 -5.17
CA LEU A 209 -6.47 8.12 -3.84
C LEU A 209 -5.83 6.72 -3.80
N PRO A 210 -5.13 6.37 -2.69
CA PRO A 210 -4.73 5.00 -2.41
C PRO A 210 -5.94 4.06 -2.46
N GLU A 211 -5.73 2.83 -2.94
CA GLU A 211 -6.83 1.88 -3.20
C GLU A 211 -7.72 1.64 -1.97
N ALA A 212 -7.11 1.51 -0.78
CA ALA A 212 -7.84 1.32 0.45
C ALA A 212 -8.82 2.47 0.74
N LEU A 213 -8.42 3.71 0.48
CA LEU A 213 -9.26 4.90 0.69
C LEU A 213 -10.32 5.07 -0.41
N ARG A 214 -10.01 4.65 -1.65
CA ARG A 214 -11.03 4.54 -2.72
C ARG A 214 -12.13 3.56 -2.31
N LEU A 215 -11.76 2.40 -1.76
CA LEU A 215 -12.71 1.40 -1.29
C LEU A 215 -13.58 1.93 -0.14
N VAL A 216 -12.98 2.65 0.83
CA VAL A 216 -13.70 3.33 1.91
C VAL A 216 -14.79 4.28 1.35
N ARG A 217 -14.45 5.07 0.32
CA ARG A 217 -15.41 5.94 -0.37
C ARG A 217 -16.52 5.17 -1.08
N GLU A 218 -16.17 4.08 -1.76
CA GLU A 218 -17.15 3.21 -2.43
C GLU A 218 -18.10 2.54 -1.44
N LEU A 219 -17.60 2.09 -0.29
CA LEU A 219 -18.42 1.47 0.75
C LEU A 219 -19.43 2.45 1.35
N SER A 220 -19.06 3.72 1.54
CA SER A 220 -20.01 4.73 2.00
C SER A 220 -21.02 5.13 0.94
N THR A 221 -20.58 5.28 -0.31
CA THR A 221 -21.50 5.60 -1.42
C THR A 221 -22.53 4.50 -1.63
N ASN A 222 -22.16 3.24 -1.35
CA ASN A 222 -23.02 2.07 -1.46
C ASN A 222 -23.65 1.63 -0.12
N GLN A 223 -23.74 2.52 0.88
CA GLN A 223 -24.54 2.21 2.07
C GLN A 223 -26.02 2.09 1.69
N PRO A 224 -26.72 1.03 2.13
CA PRO A 224 -28.11 0.83 1.75
C PRO A 224 -28.99 1.94 2.32
N GLN A 225 -29.79 2.58 1.46
CA GLN A 225 -30.73 3.61 1.89
C GLN A 225 -31.97 2.99 2.53
N GLN A 226 -32.29 1.74 2.21
CA GLN A 226 -33.41 1.02 2.82
C GLN A 226 -33.09 -0.43 3.16
N ILE A 227 -33.30 -0.79 4.42
CA ILE A 227 -33.16 -2.16 4.94
C ILE A 227 -34.55 -2.69 5.33
N ALA A 228 -34.91 -3.87 4.81
CA ALA A 228 -36.13 -4.56 5.18
C ALA A 228 -35.84 -5.71 6.16
N LEU A 229 -36.45 -5.66 7.34
CA LEU A 229 -36.42 -6.71 8.34
C LEU A 229 -37.69 -7.56 8.23
N LEU A 230 -37.56 -8.79 7.74
CA LEU A 230 -38.67 -9.73 7.56
C LEU A 230 -38.73 -10.68 8.76
N LEU A 231 -39.50 -10.26 9.78
CA LEU A 231 -39.53 -10.92 11.08
C LEU A 231 -40.96 -11.24 11.53
N PRO A 232 -41.22 -12.39 12.16
CA PRO A 232 -42.55 -12.72 12.67
C PRO A 232 -42.84 -11.92 13.94
N THR A 233 -43.71 -10.91 13.83
CA THR A 233 -44.08 -10.05 14.98
C THR A 233 -45.14 -10.68 15.88
N GLN A 234 -45.63 -11.87 15.52
CA GLN A 234 -46.69 -12.61 16.21
C GLN A 234 -46.33 -14.10 16.37
N GLY A 235 -47.11 -14.81 17.18
CA GLY A 235 -46.96 -16.25 17.39
C GLY A 235 -45.72 -16.66 18.17
N LYS A 236 -45.34 -17.95 18.07
CA LYS A 236 -44.31 -18.57 18.91
C LYS A 236 -42.90 -18.00 18.72
N TYR A 237 -42.61 -17.40 17.57
CA TYR A 237 -41.29 -16.85 17.25
C TYR A 237 -41.16 -15.36 17.59
N ARG A 238 -42.24 -14.69 18.03
CA ARG A 238 -42.24 -13.27 18.41
C ARG A 238 -41.12 -12.90 19.40
N PRO A 239 -40.86 -13.67 20.48
CA PRO A 239 -39.79 -13.32 21.42
C PRO A 239 -38.39 -13.29 20.75
N ALA A 240 -38.11 -14.23 19.85
CA ALA A 240 -36.86 -14.30 19.11
C ALA A 240 -36.76 -13.17 18.07
N ALA A 241 -37.84 -12.89 17.34
CA ALA A 241 -37.93 -11.76 16.41
C ALA A 241 -37.68 -10.42 17.11
N GLN A 242 -38.27 -10.22 18.30
CA GLN A 242 -38.06 -9.01 19.09
C GLN A 242 -36.60 -8.88 19.57
N ALA A 243 -35.96 -9.97 19.97
CA ALA A 243 -34.55 -9.95 20.38
C ALA A 243 -33.63 -9.57 19.21
N ILE A 244 -33.88 -10.13 18.01
CA ILE A 244 -33.14 -9.77 16.79
C ILE A 244 -33.36 -8.29 16.44
N LEU A 245 -34.62 -7.83 16.44
CA LEU A 245 -34.94 -6.43 16.17
C LEU A 245 -34.25 -5.49 17.15
N ASN A 246 -34.32 -5.78 18.45
CA ASN A 246 -33.69 -4.96 19.49
C ASN A 246 -32.15 -4.95 19.33
N GLY A 247 -31.54 -6.10 19.04
CA GLY A 247 -30.10 -6.19 18.79
C GLY A 247 -29.68 -5.40 17.55
N PHE A 248 -30.44 -5.52 16.46
CA PHE A 248 -30.21 -4.79 15.21
C PHE A 248 -30.33 -3.28 15.41
N MET A 249 -31.45 -2.82 15.98
CA MET A 249 -31.65 -1.40 16.26
C MET A 249 -30.61 -0.87 17.26
N GLY A 250 -30.24 -1.66 18.26
CA GLY A 250 -29.19 -1.30 19.22
C GLY A 250 -27.83 -1.08 18.55
N ALA A 251 -27.42 -1.98 17.65
CA ALA A 251 -26.20 -1.82 16.87
C ALA A 251 -26.28 -0.63 15.89
N TYR A 252 -27.42 -0.46 15.22
CA TYR A 252 -27.67 0.65 14.30
C TYR A 252 -27.52 2.02 14.98
N TYR A 253 -28.17 2.21 16.13
CA TYR A 253 -28.07 3.47 16.88
C TYR A 253 -26.70 3.65 17.56
N ALA A 254 -26.03 2.57 17.95
CA ALA A 254 -24.66 2.66 18.46
C ALA A 254 -23.67 3.13 17.38
N ALA A 255 -23.84 2.67 16.14
CA ALA A 255 -22.99 3.06 15.01
C ALA A 255 -23.24 4.51 14.54
N ASN A 256 -24.50 4.94 14.48
CA ASN A 256 -24.88 6.27 13.98
C ASN A 256 -24.93 7.35 15.08
N GLY A 257 -24.79 6.97 16.35
CA GLY A 257 -25.00 7.86 17.48
C GLY A 257 -26.46 8.31 17.65
N ASN A 258 -26.70 9.28 18.53
CA ASN A 258 -28.06 9.80 18.81
C ASN A 258 -28.65 10.69 17.69
N GLN A 259 -28.00 10.79 16.54
CA GLN A 259 -28.51 11.49 15.36
C GLN A 259 -28.53 10.51 14.18
N ASP A 260 -29.69 10.37 13.54
CA ASP A 260 -29.89 9.53 12.36
C ASP A 260 -29.20 10.18 11.13
N GLN A 261 -27.87 10.10 11.07
CA GLN A 261 -27.06 10.73 10.02
C GLN A 261 -26.85 9.82 8.79
N SER A 262 -27.10 8.53 8.91
CA SER A 262 -26.95 7.54 7.83
C SER A 262 -28.02 7.71 6.72
N GLY A 263 -29.19 8.26 7.06
CA GLY A 263 -30.33 8.33 6.13
C GLY A 263 -30.93 6.97 5.76
N THR A 264 -30.47 5.88 6.39
CA THR A 264 -30.95 4.52 6.14
C THR A 264 -32.32 4.29 6.78
N SER A 265 -33.35 4.08 5.95
CA SER A 265 -34.68 3.70 6.41
C SER A 265 -34.74 2.21 6.74
N ILE A 266 -35.08 1.88 7.98
CA ILE A 266 -35.33 0.49 8.39
C ILE A 266 -36.83 0.24 8.40
N ARG A 267 -37.30 -0.70 7.57
CA ARG A 267 -38.71 -1.13 7.52
C ARG A 267 -38.85 -2.55 8.05
N VAL A 268 -39.83 -2.76 8.92
CA VAL A 268 -40.12 -4.08 9.48
C VAL A 268 -41.39 -4.64 8.83
N TYR A 269 -41.30 -5.84 8.28
CA TYR A 269 -42.41 -6.54 7.65
C TYR A 269 -42.75 -7.79 8.46
N ASP A 270 -44.03 -7.92 8.83
CA ASP A 270 -44.51 -9.09 9.56
C ASP A 270 -44.51 -10.33 8.65
N THR A 271 -43.76 -11.34 9.07
CA THR A 271 -43.70 -12.65 8.40
C THR A 271 -44.23 -13.79 9.27
N SER A 272 -45.15 -13.47 10.19
CA SER A 272 -45.83 -14.45 11.05
C SER A 272 -46.70 -15.42 10.24
N ASP A 273 -47.29 -14.94 9.15
CA ASP A 273 -48.05 -15.75 8.20
C ASP A 273 -47.15 -16.29 7.09
N VAL A 274 -46.75 -17.55 7.23
CA VAL A 274 -45.85 -18.26 6.30
C VAL A 274 -46.42 -18.27 4.87
N THR A 275 -47.74 -18.34 4.72
CA THR A 275 -48.39 -18.44 3.39
C THR A 275 -48.24 -17.15 2.57
N ARG A 276 -48.01 -16.02 3.24
CA ARG A 276 -47.86 -14.70 2.62
C ARG A 276 -46.40 -14.26 2.48
N PHE A 277 -45.44 -15.09 2.86
CA PHE A 277 -44.03 -14.70 2.86
C PHE A 277 -43.55 -14.17 1.50
N GLN A 278 -43.86 -14.88 0.40
CA GLN A 278 -43.45 -14.45 -0.94
C GLN A 278 -44.00 -13.07 -1.27
N THR A 279 -45.29 -12.82 -0.99
CA THR A 279 -45.91 -11.51 -1.21
C THR A 279 -45.28 -10.42 -0.34
N THR A 280 -44.94 -10.73 0.92
CA THR A 280 -44.24 -9.80 1.81
C THR A 280 -42.83 -9.49 1.33
N TYR A 281 -42.12 -10.49 0.79
CA TYR A 281 -40.80 -10.31 0.19
C TYR A 281 -40.87 -9.43 -1.06
N ASP A 282 -41.80 -9.73 -1.97
CA ASP A 282 -42.00 -8.96 -3.20
C ASP A 282 -42.40 -7.51 -2.88
N LEU A 283 -43.19 -7.29 -1.83
CA LEU A 283 -43.52 -5.95 -1.33
C LEU A 283 -42.28 -5.21 -0.83
N ALA A 284 -41.43 -5.86 -0.03
CA ALA A 284 -40.19 -5.24 0.46
C ALA A 284 -39.28 -4.82 -0.70
N VAL A 285 -39.13 -5.68 -1.72
CA VAL A 285 -38.38 -5.37 -2.95
C VAL A 285 -39.03 -4.19 -3.70
N ALA A 286 -40.35 -4.23 -3.90
CA ALA A 286 -41.09 -3.18 -4.61
C ALA A 286 -41.05 -1.82 -3.90
N GLU A 287 -40.98 -1.83 -2.57
CA GLU A 287 -40.81 -0.63 -1.75
C GLU A 287 -39.38 -0.10 -1.72
N GLY A 288 -38.43 -0.75 -2.43
CA GLY A 288 -37.06 -0.28 -2.60
C GLY A 288 -36.08 -0.82 -1.55
N ALA A 289 -36.36 -1.95 -0.91
CA ALA A 289 -35.37 -2.58 -0.02
C ALA A 289 -34.12 -2.99 -0.82
N GLU A 290 -32.97 -2.42 -0.45
CA GLU A 290 -31.66 -2.75 -1.02
C GLU A 290 -31.02 -3.94 -0.29
N VAL A 291 -31.34 -4.09 1.00
CA VAL A 291 -30.93 -5.22 1.84
C VAL A 291 -32.15 -5.80 2.54
N ILE A 292 -32.30 -7.12 2.49
CA ILE A 292 -33.38 -7.86 3.13
C ILE A 292 -32.77 -8.82 4.15
N ILE A 293 -33.19 -8.71 5.42
CA ILE A 293 -32.73 -9.55 6.53
C ILE A 293 -33.89 -10.40 7.04
N GLY A 294 -33.75 -11.72 6.89
CA GLY A 294 -34.77 -12.71 7.20
C GLY A 294 -34.87 -13.78 6.11
N PRO A 295 -35.87 -14.67 6.16
CA PRO A 295 -36.84 -14.84 7.24
C PRO A 295 -36.28 -15.60 8.45
N LEU A 296 -36.96 -15.46 9.59
CA LEU A 296 -36.66 -16.23 10.80
C LEU A 296 -37.27 -17.65 10.78
N GLN A 297 -38.44 -17.83 10.16
CA GLN A 297 -39.12 -19.13 10.08
C GLN A 297 -38.59 -19.93 8.89
N LYS A 298 -38.12 -21.16 9.10
CA LYS A 298 -37.65 -22.03 8.01
C LYS A 298 -38.76 -22.36 7.02
N GLU A 299 -39.99 -22.41 7.51
CA GLU A 299 -41.19 -22.67 6.72
C GLU A 299 -41.40 -21.61 5.65
N ASN A 300 -40.93 -20.37 5.85
CA ASN A 300 -41.03 -19.28 4.87
C ASN A 300 -40.20 -19.54 3.61
N LEU A 301 -39.24 -20.47 3.65
CA LEU A 301 -38.35 -20.81 2.53
C LEU A 301 -38.78 -22.07 1.78
N ARG A 302 -39.91 -22.69 2.16
CA ARG A 302 -40.42 -23.89 1.50
C ARG A 302 -41.30 -23.50 0.32
N LYS A 303 -41.00 -24.06 -0.85
CA LYS A 303 -41.81 -23.96 -2.07
C LYS A 303 -43.12 -24.73 -1.95
#